data_AF-K1TES6-F1
#
_entry.id   AF-K1TES6-F1
#
_cell.length_a   1.000
_cell.length_b   1.000
_cell.length_c   1.000
_cell.angle_alpha   90.00
_cell.angle_beta   90.00
_cell.angle_gamma   90.00
#
_symmetry.space_group_name_H-M   'P 1'
#
loop_
_entity.id
_entity.type
_entity.pdbx_description
1 polymer ?
#
loop_
_entity_poly.entity_id
_entity_poly.type
_entity_poly.pdbx_seq_one_letter_code
_entity_poly.pdbx_strand_id
1 'polypeptide(L)' 'MPRYEYLYGQTLSQLEALCNRLEMPRFAAKQIARWLYDKHATTIEAMSDLSVRHRALLAETYEVGFTSPEKVST' A
#
# COMPACT_ATOMS: atom_id res chain seq x y z
N MET A 1 10.63 -11.59 13.60
CA MET A 1 10.86 -10.99 12.26
C MET A 1 9.52 -10.51 11.77
N PRO A 2 9.27 -9.20 11.58
CA PRO A 2 7.95 -8.80 11.12
C PRO A 2 7.78 -9.28 9.67
N ARG A 3 6.74 -10.08 9.44
CA ARG A 3 6.31 -10.64 8.15
C ARG A 3 5.46 -9.63 7.37
N TYR A 4 5.87 -8.36 7.35
CA TYR A 4 5.18 -7.31 6.60
C TYR A 4 6.19 -6.59 5.71
N GLU A 5 5.86 -6.52 4.42
CA GLU A 5 6.69 -5.85 3.42
C GLU A 5 6.28 -4.37 3.39
N TYR A 6 7.16 -3.50 3.88
CA TYR A 6 6.88 -2.07 3.96
C TYR A 6 6.80 -1.46 2.56
N LEU A 7 5.71 -0.75 2.28
CA LEU A 7 5.59 0.04 1.04
C LEU A 7 6.58 1.22 1.04
N TYR A 8 6.91 1.75 2.21
CA TYR A 8 7.86 2.83 2.35
C TYR A 8 9.28 2.37 2.01
N GLY A 9 9.92 3.06 1.05
CA GLY A 9 11.24 2.68 0.53
C GLY A 9 11.20 1.82 -0.75
N GLN A 10 10.02 1.36 -1.18
CA GLN A 10 9.88 0.71 -2.48
C GLN A 10 9.96 1.72 -3.62
N THR A 11 10.74 1.36 -4.64
CA THR A 11 10.85 2.15 -5.88
C THR A 11 9.55 2.07 -6.69
N LEU A 12 9.33 3.06 -7.57
CA LEU A 12 8.15 3.10 -8.45
C LEU A 12 7.96 1.78 -9.22
N SER A 13 9.04 1.20 -9.74
CA SER A 13 9.00 -0.07 -10.48
C SER A 13 8.51 -1.24 -9.62
N GLN A 14 8.86 -1.27 -8.33
CA GLN A 14 8.36 -2.30 -7.41
C GLN A 14 6.89 -2.08 -7.08
N LEU A 15 6.46 -0.83 -6.87
CA LEU A 15 5.06 -0.48 -6.68
C LEU A 15 4.22 -0.81 -7.93
N GLU A 16 4.77 -0.62 -9.13
CA GLU A 16 4.14 -1.02 -10.38
C GLU A 16 4.00 -2.55 -10.49
N ALA A 17 5.06 -3.30 -10.15
CA ALA A 17 5.02 -4.76 -10.16
C ALA A 17 3.99 -5.30 -9.14
N LEU A 18 3.90 -4.67 -7.97
CA LEU A 18 2.93 -4.96 -6.92
C LEU A 18 1.51 -4.67 -7.40
N CYS A 19 1.28 -3.48 -7.96
CA CYS A 19 -0.02 -3.13 -8.53
C CYS A 19 -0.42 -4.11 -9.63
N ASN A 20 0.52 -4.50 -10.50
CA ASN A 20 0.26 -5.46 -11.57
C ASN A 20 -0.12 -6.86 -11.04
N ARG A 21 0.48 -7.30 -9.93
CA ARG A 21 0.10 -8.56 -9.26
C ARG A 21 -1.28 -8.51 -8.62
N LEU A 22 -1.66 -7.35 -8.08
CA LEU A 22 -2.96 -7.10 -7.45
C LEU A 22 -4.04 -6.69 -8.45
N GLU A 23 -3.76 -6.79 -9.76
CA GLU A 23 -4.65 -6.34 -10.85
C GLU A 23 -5.09 -4.87 -10.71
N MET A 24 -4.26 -4.07 -10.03
CA MET A 24 -4.47 -2.65 -9.82
C MET A 24 -3.99 -1.87 -11.04
N PRO A 25 -4.62 -0.74 -11.33
CA PRO A 25 -4.21 0.08 -12.45
C PRO A 25 -2.81 0.65 -12.25
N ARG A 26 -2.06 0.79 -13.33
CA ARG A 26 -0.68 1.29 -13.33
C ARG A 26 -0.53 2.69 -12.73
N PHE A 27 -1.59 3.50 -12.75
CA PHE A 27 -1.61 4.81 -12.10
C PHE A 27 -1.70 4.73 -10.56
N ALA A 28 -2.19 3.62 -10.00
CA ALA A 28 -2.22 3.42 -8.56
C ALA A 28 -0.80 3.39 -7.98
N ALA A 29 0.16 2.79 -8.69
CA ALA A 29 1.58 2.81 -8.29
C ALA A 29 2.12 4.25 -8.14
N LYS A 30 1.79 5.13 -9.09
CA LYS A 30 2.15 6.57 -9.00
C LYS A 30 1.43 7.29 -7.87
N GLN A 31 0.16 6.98 -7.63
CA GLN A 31 -0.58 7.55 -6.50
C GLN A 31 0.04 7.10 -5.17
N ILE A 32 0.36 5.82 -5.00
CA ILE A 32 1.02 5.28 -3.81
C ILE A 32 2.39 5.93 -3.62
N ALA A 33 3.21 6.00 -4.68
CA ALA A 33 4.51 6.66 -4.61
C ALA A 33 4.38 8.13 -4.18
N ARG A 34 3.42 8.88 -4.73
CA ARG A 34 3.15 10.24 -4.30
C ARG A 34 2.75 10.29 -2.83
N TRP A 35 1.86 9.43 -2.38
CA TRP A 35 1.47 9.42 -0.97
C TRP A 35 2.63 9.08 -0.04
N LEU A 36 3.50 8.14 -0.42
CA LEU A 36 4.67 7.74 0.35
C LEU A 36 5.75 8.84 0.42
N TYR A 37 6.09 9.44 -0.72
CA TYR A 37 7.24 10.34 -0.82
C TYR A 37 6.90 11.84 -0.76
N ASP A 38 5.75 12.24 -1.28
CA ASP A 38 5.30 13.65 -1.32
C ASP A 38 4.52 14.01 -0.04
N LYS A 39 3.60 13.12 0.35
CA LYS A 39 2.73 13.35 1.52
C LYS A 39 3.16 12.62 2.78
N HIS A 40 4.17 11.75 2.69
CA HIS A 40 4.63 10.92 3.81
C HIS A 40 3.47 10.20 4.54
N ALA A 41 2.55 9.62 3.78
CA ALA A 41 1.45 8.84 4.34
C ALA A 41 1.99 7.69 5.18
N THR A 42 1.49 7.62 6.40
CA THR A 42 1.83 6.57 7.37
C THR A 42 0.87 5.38 7.33
N THR A 43 -0.28 5.49 6.65
CA THR A 43 -1.30 4.45 6.52
C THR A 43 -1.90 4.37 5.12
N ILE A 44 -2.39 3.18 4.72
CA ILE A 44 -3.08 2.99 3.42
C ILE A 44 -4.37 3.82 3.40
N GLU A 45 -5.07 3.89 4.54
CA GLU A 45 -6.32 4.62 4.69
C GLU A 45 -6.17 6.12 4.48
N ALA A 46 -5.01 6.70 4.86
CA ALA A 46 -4.71 8.10 4.62
C ALA A 46 -4.65 8.43 3.13
N MET A 47 -4.38 7.45 2.26
CA MET A 47 -4.32 7.62 0.81
C MET A 47 -5.73 7.76 0.21
N SER A 48 -6.36 8.92 0.44
CA SER A 48 -7.73 9.21 -0.01
C SER A 48 -7.87 9.29 -1.54
N ASP A 49 -6.78 9.47 -2.28
CA ASP A 49 -6.76 9.39 -3.76
C ASP A 49 -6.96 7.97 -4.30
N LEU A 50 -6.78 6.94 -3.47
CA LEU A 50 -7.03 5.55 -3.85
C LEU A 50 -8.49 5.19 -3.56
N SER A 51 -9.12 4.48 -4.49
CA SER A 51 -10.44 3.88 -4.28
C SER A 51 -10.42 2.92 -3.09
N VAL A 52 -11.56 2.79 -2.42
CA VAL A 52 -11.73 1.90 -1.25
C VAL A 52 -11.33 0.45 -1.59
N ARG A 53 -11.65 -0.02 -2.80
CA ARG A 53 -11.23 -1.34 -3.30
C ARG A 53 -9.71 -1.51 -3.35
N HIS A 54 -8.99 -0.50 -3.83
CA HIS A 54 -7.53 -0.51 -3.93
C HIS A 54 -6.87 -0.47 -2.55
N ARG A 55 -7.42 0.33 -1.64
CA ARG A 55 -6.98 0.40 -0.25
C ARG A 55 -7.17 -0.95 0.47
N ALA A 56 -8.31 -1.61 0.26
CA ALA A 56 -8.56 -2.93 0.82
C ALA A 56 -7.58 -3.98 0.27
N LEU A 57 -7.37 -4.04 -1.05
CA LEU A 57 -6.40 -4.97 -1.67
C LEU A 57 -4.99 -4.77 -1.13
N LEU A 58 -4.54 -3.51 -1.03
CA LEU A 58 -3.24 -3.18 -0.45
C LEU A 58 -3.18 -3.56 1.03
N ALA A 59 -4.20 -3.23 1.83
CA ALA A 59 -4.23 -3.52 3.26
C ALA A 59 -4.29 -5.03 3.57
N GLU A 60 -4.75 -5.86 2.64
CA GLU A 60 -4.80 -7.31 2.80
C GLU A 60 -3.41 -7.97 2.69
N THR A 61 -2.49 -7.38 1.91
CA THR A 61 -1.16 -7.97 1.64
C THR A 61 0.04 -7.12 2.06
N TYR A 62 -0.14 -5.81 2.23
CA TYR A 62 0.95 -4.84 2.43
C TYR A 62 0.63 -3.85 3.54
N GLU A 63 1.69 -3.44 4.26
CA GLU A 63 1.59 -2.45 5.32
C GLU A 63 2.47 -1.23 5.00
N VAL A 64 1.94 -0.03 5.25
CA VAL A 64 2.72 1.22 5.09
C VAL A 64 3.69 1.44 6.26
N GLY A 65 3.48 0.68 7.35
CA GLY A 65 4.35 0.61 8.52
C GLY A 65 3.78 1.21 9.80
N PHE A 66 2.46 1.46 9.89
CA PHE A 66 1.83 1.94 11.12
C PHE A 66 0.36 1.51 11.25
N THR A 67 0.08 0.21 11.18
CA THR A 67 -1.28 -0.30 11.48
C THR A 67 -1.22 -1.36 12.57
N SER A 68 -2.10 -1.23 13.55
CA SER A 68 -2.20 -2.13 14.69
C SER A 68 -2.64 -3.54 14.26
N PRO A 69 -2.21 -4.60 14.97
CA PRO A 69 -2.47 -5.98 14.59
C PRO A 69 -3.93 -6.32 14.88
N GLU A 70 -4.83 -6.10 13.94
CA GLU A 70 -6.24 -6.45 14.14
C GLU A 70 -6.63 -7.67 13.31
N LYS A 71 -6.35 -8.80 13.96
CA LYS A 71 -7.13 -10.06 13.98
C LYS A 71 -7.10 -10.95 12.74
N VAL A 72 -6.20 -11.93 12.86
CA VAL A 72 -6.55 -13.35 12.71
C VAL A 72 -7.87 -13.65 13.45
N SER A 73 -8.87 -14.14 12.74
CA SER A 73 -10.00 -14.92 13.29
C SER A 73 -10.57 -15.71 12.10
N THR A 74 -10.09 -16.93 11.89
CA THR A 74 -10.67 -18.21 12.35
C THR A 74 -11.75 -18.71 11.40
#